data_AF-A0A2U1S1T4-F1
#
_entry.id   AF-A0A2U1S1T4-F1
#
_cell.length_a   1.000
_cell.length_b   1.000
_cell.length_c   1.000
_cell.angle_alpha   90.00
_cell.angle_beta   90.00
_cell.angle_gamma   90.00
#
_symmetry.space_group_name_H-M   'P 1'
#
loop_
_entity.id
_entity.type
_entity.pdbx_description
1 polymer ?
#
loop_
_entity_poly.entity_id
_entity_poly.type
_entity_poly.pdbx_seq_one_letter_code
_entity_poly.pdbx_strand_id
1 'polypeptide(L)'
;MASRLQKLTPEQRYEAQRVALSSPKMHYGLLARLLFKTMDLVYGRQKTFSKFKVLELIARMPYQSWENVAYVAITHMFADRHFAYRVFDRVREAREAQDNEMWHLLILEELTHDRGIKEGFFRYRILPQVIAAAYYHTCWLLYVLKPSWSYSLNAQFEDHAEHEYMEFVAGNPQLEREGFKSLFEGEYGSFESVADLFRQIAYDERMHKEESLEAIAAARFQ
;
A
#
# COMPACT_ATOMS: atom_id res chain seq x y z
N MET A 1 20.39 4.37 -1.00
CA MET A 1 20.08 3.02 -1.51
C MET A 1 19.26 3.20 -2.77
N ALA A 2 19.39 2.32 -3.75
CA ALA A 2 18.49 2.33 -4.91
C ALA A 2 17.08 1.94 -4.44
N SER A 3 16.05 2.50 -5.09
CA SER A 3 14.65 2.13 -4.86
C SER A 3 14.49 0.61 -4.97
N ARG A 4 13.77 0.00 -4.03
CA ARG A 4 13.40 -1.42 -4.11
C ARG A 4 12.20 -1.67 -5.02
N LEU A 5 11.50 -0.61 -5.43
CA LEU A 5 10.31 -0.64 -6.27
C LEU A 5 10.71 -0.76 -7.75
N GLN A 6 11.24 -1.92 -8.12
CA GLN A 6 11.63 -2.21 -9.49
C GLN A 6 10.39 -2.43 -10.38
N LYS A 7 10.40 -1.81 -11.57
CA LYS A 7 9.40 -2.10 -12.60
C LYS A 7 9.77 -3.39 -13.33
N LEU A 8 8.86 -4.35 -13.27
CA LEU A 8 9.04 -5.71 -13.74
C LEU A 8 8.73 -5.83 -15.24
N THR A 9 9.40 -6.76 -15.92
CA THR A 9 9.00 -7.14 -17.29
C THR A 9 7.61 -7.79 -17.28
N PRO A 10 6.90 -7.88 -18.43
CA PRO A 10 5.64 -8.61 -18.50
C PRO A 10 5.73 -10.03 -17.92
N GLU A 11 6.74 -10.80 -18.29
CA GLU A 11 6.93 -12.19 -17.83
C GLU A 11 7.12 -12.27 -16.31
N GLN A 12 7.90 -11.34 -15.74
CA GLN A 12 8.11 -11.24 -14.30
C GLN A 12 6.82 -10.91 -13.56
N ARG A 13 5.95 -10.06 -14.12
CA ARG A 13 4.64 -9.74 -13.54
C ARG A 13 3.69 -10.93 -13.54
N TYR A 14 3.67 -11.72 -14.61
CA TYR A 14 2.92 -12.97 -14.64
C TYR A 14 3.42 -13.97 -13.61
N GLU A 15 4.75 -14.10 -13.47
CA GLU A 15 5.34 -14.96 -12.46
C GLU A 15 4.99 -14.48 -11.04
N ALA A 16 5.10 -13.18 -10.78
CA ALA A 16 4.72 -12.59 -9.52
C ALA A 16 3.26 -12.89 -9.17
N GLN A 17 2.34 -12.78 -10.13
CA GLN A 17 0.94 -13.14 -9.95
C GLN A 17 0.77 -14.62 -9.60
N ARG A 18 1.44 -15.52 -10.32
CA ARG A 18 1.38 -16.96 -10.07
C ARG A 18 1.85 -17.31 -8.66
N VAL A 19 2.96 -16.70 -8.24
CA VAL A 19 3.52 -16.90 -6.90
C VAL A 19 2.56 -16.38 -5.83
N ALA A 20 2.00 -15.17 -5.98
CA ALA A 20 1.04 -14.61 -5.04
C ALA A 20 -0.20 -15.52 -4.87
N LEU A 21 -0.82 -15.91 -5.99
CA LEU A 21 -2.05 -16.71 -5.98
C LEU A 21 -1.86 -18.14 -5.45
N SER A 22 -0.64 -18.66 -5.49
CA SER A 22 -0.30 -19.97 -4.91
C SER A 22 0.22 -19.91 -3.47
N SER A 23 0.53 -18.70 -2.97
CA SER A 23 1.03 -18.49 -1.62
C SER A 23 -0.13 -18.34 -0.64
N PRO A 24 -0.01 -18.86 0.60
CA PRO A 24 -1.02 -18.61 1.62
C PRO A 24 -0.95 -17.15 2.11
N LYS A 25 -2.12 -16.54 2.30
CA LYS A 25 -2.24 -15.23 2.99
C LYS A 25 -1.62 -15.30 4.38
N MET A 26 -1.07 -14.18 4.85
CA MET A 26 -0.56 -14.05 6.21
C MET A 26 -1.68 -14.28 7.24
N HIS A 27 -1.29 -14.69 8.45
CA HIS A 27 -2.25 -14.73 9.55
C HIS A 27 -2.60 -13.31 10.02
N TYR A 28 -3.81 -12.85 9.67
CA TYR A 28 -4.28 -11.52 10.04
C TYR A 28 -4.70 -11.44 11.52
N GLY A 29 -4.12 -10.47 12.23
CA GLY A 29 -4.46 -10.10 13.59
C GLY A 29 -5.83 -9.43 13.70
N LEU A 30 -6.22 -9.08 14.93
CA LEU A 30 -7.54 -8.50 15.20
C LEU A 30 -7.78 -7.19 14.45
N LEU A 31 -6.80 -6.27 14.47
CA LEU A 31 -6.93 -4.94 13.85
C LEU A 31 -7.07 -5.03 12.32
N ALA A 32 -6.21 -5.82 11.66
CA ALA A 32 -6.31 -6.05 10.21
C ALA A 32 -7.65 -6.67 9.82
N ARG A 33 -8.09 -7.72 10.53
CA ARG A 33 -9.40 -8.34 10.28
C ARG A 33 -10.58 -7.38 10.49
N LEU A 34 -10.50 -6.51 11.50
CA LEU A 34 -11.51 -5.49 11.74
C LEU A 34 -11.57 -4.49 10.58
N LEU A 35 -10.41 -4.01 10.11
CA LEU A 35 -10.32 -3.10 8.98
C LEU A 35 -10.91 -3.72 7.70
N PHE A 36 -10.45 -4.92 7.31
CA PHE A 36 -10.92 -5.58 6.09
C PHE A 36 -12.42 -5.91 6.15
N LYS A 37 -12.93 -6.35 7.30
CA LYS A 37 -14.38 -6.57 7.48
C LYS A 37 -15.17 -5.26 7.38
N THR A 38 -14.65 -4.17 7.92
CA THR A 38 -15.29 -2.85 7.79
C THR A 38 -15.31 -2.42 6.32
N MET A 39 -14.21 -2.60 5.61
CA MET A 39 -14.12 -2.34 4.16
C MET A 39 -15.13 -3.18 3.38
N ASP A 40 -15.23 -4.48 3.64
CA ASP A 40 -16.19 -5.36 2.99
C ASP A 40 -17.64 -5.02 3.30
N LEU A 41 -17.94 -4.58 4.53
CA LEU A 41 -19.29 -4.18 4.94
C LEU A 41 -19.71 -2.90 4.24
N VAL A 42 -18.82 -1.92 4.16
CA VAL A 42 -19.10 -0.59 3.60
C VAL A 42 -19.06 -0.60 2.08
N TYR A 43 -18.03 -1.21 1.49
CA TYR A 43 -17.75 -1.15 0.06
C TYR A 43 -18.17 -2.41 -0.71
N GLY A 44 -18.47 -3.49 0.00
CA GLY A 44 -18.77 -4.80 -0.59
C GLY A 44 -17.53 -5.68 -0.71
N ARG A 45 -17.77 -6.98 -0.86
CA ARG A 45 -16.70 -8.00 -1.07
C ARG A 45 -16.17 -8.02 -2.51
N GLN A 46 -16.88 -7.42 -3.45
CA GLN A 46 -16.44 -7.36 -4.84
C GLN A 46 -15.26 -6.41 -4.98
N LYS A 47 -14.25 -6.87 -5.70
CA LYS A 47 -13.07 -6.10 -6.08
C LYS A 47 -13.46 -5.15 -7.22
N THR A 48 -13.30 -3.85 -6.98
CA THR A 48 -13.71 -2.80 -7.93
C THR A 48 -12.70 -1.66 -7.88
N PHE A 49 -12.54 -0.92 -8.98
CA PHE A 49 -11.67 0.26 -9.05
C PHE A 49 -11.91 1.23 -7.87
N SER A 50 -13.18 1.55 -7.60
CA SER A 50 -13.55 2.43 -6.49
C SER A 50 -13.20 1.87 -5.10
N LYS A 51 -13.22 0.54 -4.90
CA LYS A 51 -12.80 -0.07 -3.63
C LYS A 51 -11.28 0.00 -3.48
N PHE A 52 -10.53 -0.32 -4.54
CA PHE A 52 -9.07 -0.19 -4.55
C PHE A 52 -8.65 1.24 -4.25
N LYS A 53 -9.30 2.23 -4.86
CA LYS A 53 -9.04 3.64 -4.59
C LYS A 53 -9.13 4.00 -3.10
N VAL A 54 -10.12 3.45 -2.40
CA VAL A 54 -10.26 3.65 -0.96
C VAL A 54 -9.16 2.92 -0.18
N LEU A 55 -8.76 1.73 -0.62
CA LEU A 55 -7.64 0.98 -0.04
C LEU A 55 -6.34 1.78 -0.14
N GLU A 56 -5.95 2.27 -1.32
CA GLU A 56 -4.72 3.08 -1.53
C GLU A 56 -4.71 4.35 -0.66
N LEU A 57 -5.87 5.00 -0.52
CA LEU A 57 -5.99 6.17 0.34
C LEU A 57 -5.69 5.85 1.82
N ILE A 58 -6.03 4.64 2.27
CA ILE A 58 -5.76 4.13 3.62
C ILE A 58 -4.33 3.57 3.73
N ALA A 59 -3.82 2.95 2.67
CA ALA A 59 -2.53 2.28 2.58
C ALA A 59 -1.35 3.21 2.89
N ARG A 60 -1.45 4.48 2.50
CA ARG A 60 -0.42 5.49 2.81
C ARG A 60 -0.33 5.93 4.29
N MET A 61 -1.32 5.60 5.13
CA MET A 61 -1.43 6.10 6.51
C MET A 61 -0.33 5.59 7.46
N PRO A 62 0.09 4.31 7.44
CA PRO A 62 1.16 3.80 8.28
C PRO A 62 2.47 4.57 8.03
N TYR A 63 2.84 4.77 6.77
CA TYR A 63 4.04 5.52 6.39
C TYR A 63 4.02 6.98 6.89
N GLN A 64 2.91 7.68 6.71
CA GLN A 64 2.73 9.04 7.25
C GLN A 64 2.84 9.07 8.78
N SER A 65 2.33 8.04 9.45
CA SER A 65 2.40 7.94 10.91
C SER A 65 3.84 7.74 11.39
N TRP A 66 4.63 6.93 10.68
CA TRP A 66 6.03 6.67 11.01
C TRP A 66 6.89 7.89 10.77
N GLU A 67 6.68 8.58 9.64
CA GLU A 67 7.33 9.85 9.35
C GLU A 67 7.05 10.88 10.46
N ASN A 68 5.79 11.03 10.86
CA ASN A 68 5.43 11.97 11.92
C ASN A 68 6.14 11.68 13.25
N VAL A 69 6.14 10.43 13.68
CA VAL A 69 6.83 10.02 14.92
C VAL A 69 8.34 10.24 14.81
N ALA A 70 8.92 9.96 13.64
CA ALA A 70 10.34 10.17 13.41
C ALA A 70 10.75 11.64 13.46
N TYR A 71 9.94 12.57 12.94
CA TYR A 71 10.19 14.00 13.10
C TYR A 71 10.21 14.41 14.56
N VAL A 72 9.22 13.97 15.35
CA VAL A 72 9.18 14.24 16.80
C VAL A 72 10.43 13.67 17.47
N ALA A 73 10.83 12.44 17.15
CA ALA A 73 12.02 11.81 17.72
C ALA A 73 13.32 12.58 17.40
N ILE A 74 13.52 12.98 16.14
CA ILE A 74 14.70 13.75 15.72
C ILE A 74 14.78 15.09 16.45
N THR A 75 13.65 15.80 16.62
CA THR A 75 13.63 17.08 17.33
C THR A 75 14.03 16.96 18.81
N HIS A 76 13.75 15.84 19.47
CA HIS A 76 14.05 15.65 20.88
C HIS A 76 15.38 14.92 21.14
N MET A 77 15.91 14.17 20.17
CA MET A 77 17.09 13.31 20.32
C MET A 77 18.28 13.70 19.43
N PHE A 78 18.31 14.95 18.94
CA PHE A 78 19.34 15.44 18.00
C PHE A 78 20.79 15.36 18.51
N ALA A 79 21.01 15.17 19.82
CA ALA A 79 22.34 15.05 20.39
C ALA A 79 23.07 13.76 19.96
N ASP A 80 22.34 12.68 19.64
CA ASP A 80 22.91 11.46 19.07
C ASP A 80 22.82 11.50 17.54
N ARG A 81 23.95 11.82 16.91
CA ARG A 81 24.07 11.90 15.45
C ARG A 81 23.81 10.54 14.77
N HIS A 82 24.23 9.42 15.36
CA HIS A 82 24.02 8.11 14.76
C HIS A 82 22.55 7.70 14.83
N PHE A 83 21.87 8.02 15.92
CA PHE A 83 20.42 7.84 16.04
C PHE A 83 19.68 8.67 15.00
N ALA A 84 20.00 9.96 14.88
CA ALA A 84 19.35 10.86 13.93
C ALA A 84 19.49 10.36 12.47
N TYR A 85 20.68 9.89 12.07
CA TYR A 85 20.87 9.30 10.73
C TYR A 85 20.02 8.05 10.50
N ARG A 86 19.98 7.11 11.45
CA ARG A 86 19.16 5.89 11.32
C ARG A 86 17.67 6.21 11.19
N VAL A 87 17.17 7.15 12.00
CA VAL A 87 15.77 7.58 11.95
C VAL A 87 15.47 8.28 10.62
N PHE A 88 16.38 9.12 10.13
CA PHE A 88 16.21 9.81 8.85
C PHE A 88 16.18 8.84 7.66
N ASP A 89 17.04 7.81 7.65
CA ASP A 89 17.00 6.79 6.60
C ASP A 89 15.65 6.06 6.57
N ARG A 90 15.07 5.74 7.75
CA ARG A 90 13.72 5.15 7.85
C ARG A 90 12.63 6.08 7.35
N VAL A 91 12.75 7.38 7.61
CA VAL A 91 11.80 8.38 7.07
C VAL A 91 11.85 8.42 5.56
N ARG A 92 13.05 8.35 4.96
CA ARG A 92 13.18 8.34 3.50
C ARG A 92 12.53 7.10 2.89
N GLU A 93 12.76 5.92 3.46
CA GLU A 93 12.11 4.67 3.03
C GLU A 93 10.58 4.79 3.14
N ALA A 94 10.07 5.28 4.28
CA ALA A 94 8.62 5.48 4.45
C ALA A 94 8.01 6.47 3.45
N ARG A 95 8.72 7.55 3.10
CA ARG A 95 8.25 8.50 2.08
C ARG A 95 8.20 7.88 0.69
N GLU A 96 9.19 7.07 0.35
CA GLU A 96 9.21 6.39 -0.95
C GLU A 96 8.01 5.46 -1.12
N ALA A 97 7.71 4.65 -0.09
CA ALA A 97 6.51 3.82 -0.07
C ALA A 97 5.22 4.68 -0.09
N GLN A 98 5.15 5.73 0.73
CA GLN A 98 4.01 6.65 0.74
C GLN A 98 3.74 7.30 -0.63
N ASP A 99 4.79 7.71 -1.34
CA ASP A 99 4.67 8.31 -2.67
C ASP A 99 4.24 7.26 -3.69
N ASN A 100 4.71 6.01 -3.57
CA ASN A 100 4.25 4.89 -4.40
C ASN A 100 2.74 4.63 -4.23
N GLU A 101 2.24 4.57 -2.99
CA GLU A 101 0.80 4.48 -2.69
C GLU A 101 0.00 5.65 -3.27
N MET A 102 0.59 6.86 -3.28
CA MET A 102 -0.03 8.03 -3.89
C MET A 102 -0.16 7.86 -5.41
N TRP A 103 0.86 7.30 -6.08
CA TRP A 103 0.78 7.01 -7.51
C TRP A 103 -0.30 5.99 -7.83
N HIS A 104 -0.42 4.92 -7.04
CA HIS A 104 -1.51 3.94 -7.18
C HIS A 104 -2.88 4.62 -7.09
N LEU A 105 -3.08 5.47 -6.07
CA LEU A 105 -4.31 6.23 -5.87
C LEU A 105 -4.64 7.14 -7.08
N LEU A 106 -3.65 7.89 -7.58
CA LEU A 106 -3.83 8.81 -8.71
C LEU A 106 -4.16 8.07 -10.02
N ILE A 107 -3.50 6.94 -10.26
CA ILE A 107 -3.77 6.09 -11.42
C ILE A 107 -5.18 5.48 -11.33
N LEU A 108 -5.61 5.05 -10.15
CA LEU A 108 -6.97 4.54 -9.95
C LEU A 108 -8.03 5.63 -10.08
N GLU A 109 -7.75 6.86 -9.65
CA GLU A 109 -8.60 8.04 -9.92
C GLU A 109 -8.77 8.23 -11.44
N GLU A 110 -7.67 8.24 -12.20
CA GLU A 110 -7.66 8.39 -13.65
C GLU A 110 -8.48 7.28 -14.34
N LEU A 111 -8.22 6.02 -14.01
CA LEU A 111 -8.97 4.87 -14.54
C LEU A 111 -10.46 4.93 -14.20
N THR A 112 -10.81 5.38 -12.99
CA THR A 112 -12.20 5.51 -12.54
C THR A 112 -12.92 6.61 -13.32
N HIS A 113 -12.23 7.73 -13.53
CA HIS A 113 -12.72 8.87 -14.30
C HIS A 113 -12.95 8.51 -15.77
N ASP A 114 -11.98 7.87 -16.43
CA ASP A 114 -12.05 7.49 -17.84
C ASP A 114 -13.15 6.48 -18.14
N ARG A 115 -13.46 5.62 -17.16
CA ARG A 115 -14.58 4.67 -17.24
C ARG A 115 -15.94 5.30 -16.91
N GLY A 116 -15.99 6.58 -16.53
CA GLY A 116 -17.21 7.28 -16.14
C GLY A 116 -17.90 6.69 -14.91
N ILE A 117 -17.14 6.05 -14.02
CA ILE A 117 -17.68 5.41 -12.80
C ILE A 117 -18.16 6.50 -11.84
N LYS A 118 -19.44 6.47 -11.50
CA LYS A 118 -20.05 7.44 -10.59
C LYS A 118 -19.97 6.95 -9.16
N GLU A 119 -19.24 7.69 -8.34
CA GLU A 119 -19.06 7.41 -6.92
C GLU A 119 -19.92 8.33 -6.05
N GLY A 120 -20.61 7.75 -5.07
CA GLY A 120 -21.39 8.52 -4.11
C GLY A 120 -20.50 9.39 -3.21
N PHE A 121 -20.83 10.69 -3.10
CA PHE A 121 -20.05 11.68 -2.36
C PHE A 121 -19.70 11.24 -0.92
N PHE A 122 -20.69 10.86 -0.12
CA PHE A 122 -20.45 10.45 1.26
C PHE A 122 -19.59 9.18 1.36
N ARG A 123 -19.93 8.17 0.56
CA ARG A 123 -19.32 6.84 0.62
C ARG A 123 -17.87 6.82 0.11
N TYR A 124 -17.54 7.61 -0.90
CA TYR A 124 -16.21 7.55 -1.54
C TYR A 124 -15.37 8.81 -1.33
N ARG A 125 -15.89 9.85 -0.65
CA ARG A 125 -15.10 11.04 -0.30
C ARG A 125 -15.01 11.31 1.20
N ILE A 126 -16.10 11.18 1.95
CA ILE A 126 -16.10 11.51 3.39
C ILE A 126 -15.68 10.29 4.21
N LEU A 127 -16.34 9.16 4.01
CA LEU A 127 -16.11 7.95 4.79
C LEU A 127 -14.66 7.42 4.69
N PRO A 128 -14.01 7.41 3.51
CA PRO A 128 -12.59 7.05 3.41
C PRO A 128 -11.68 7.90 4.29
N GLN A 129 -11.94 9.21 4.40
CA GLN A 129 -11.13 10.12 5.22
C GLN A 129 -11.28 9.81 6.71
N VAL A 130 -12.49 9.47 7.15
CA VAL A 130 -12.74 9.07 8.54
C VAL A 130 -12.02 7.76 8.86
N ILE A 131 -12.10 6.78 7.96
CA ILE A 131 -11.40 5.49 8.12
C ILE A 131 -9.88 5.72 8.12
N ALA A 132 -9.36 6.52 7.19
CA ALA A 132 -7.95 6.85 7.09
C ALA A 132 -7.44 7.55 8.36
N ALA A 133 -8.17 8.53 8.90
CA ALA A 133 -7.82 9.19 10.16
C ALA A 133 -7.79 8.21 11.34
N ALA A 134 -8.79 7.33 11.46
CA ALA A 134 -8.81 6.31 12.52
C ALA A 134 -7.64 5.31 12.37
N TYR A 135 -7.34 4.91 11.14
CA TYR A 135 -6.25 3.98 10.85
C TYR A 135 -4.88 4.63 11.11
N TYR A 136 -4.68 5.88 10.69
CA TYR A 136 -3.49 6.68 10.99
C TYR A 136 -3.21 6.72 12.49
N HIS A 137 -4.19 7.08 13.32
CA HIS A 137 -4.00 7.15 14.77
C HIS A 137 -3.72 5.78 15.39
N THR A 138 -4.30 4.72 14.82
CA THR A 138 -4.00 3.34 15.24
C THR A 138 -2.54 3.00 14.95
N CYS A 139 -2.07 3.22 13.72
CA CYS A 139 -0.68 2.97 13.32
C CYS A 139 0.29 3.83 14.12
N TRP A 140 0.00 5.12 14.30
CA TRP A 140 0.78 6.04 15.12
C TRP A 140 0.95 5.53 16.55
N LEU A 141 -0.16 5.15 17.21
CA LEU A 141 -0.13 4.67 18.59
C LEU A 141 0.66 3.37 18.71
N LEU A 142 0.44 2.42 17.79
CA LEU A 142 1.21 1.17 17.75
C LEU A 142 2.70 1.45 17.55
N TYR A 143 3.04 2.38 16.67
CA TYR A 143 4.42 2.71 16.36
C TYR A 143 5.14 3.35 17.56
N VAL A 144 4.48 4.28 18.26
CA VAL A 144 5.01 4.88 19.49
C VAL A 144 5.18 3.86 20.62
N LEU A 145 4.22 2.95 20.80
CA LEU A 145 4.29 1.94 21.87
C LEU A 145 5.32 0.84 21.57
N LYS A 146 5.29 0.32 20.34
CA LYS A 146 6.19 -0.73 19.87
C LYS A 146 6.20 -0.77 18.34
N PRO A 147 7.24 -0.22 17.67
CA PRO A 147 7.31 -0.12 16.20
C PRO A 147 6.97 -1.40 15.45
N SER A 148 7.45 -2.55 15.94
CA SER A 148 7.15 -3.87 15.34
C SER A 148 5.66 -4.22 15.26
N TRP A 149 4.80 -3.68 16.13
CA TRP A 149 3.36 -3.86 16.02
C TRP A 149 2.77 -3.10 14.84
N SER A 150 3.21 -1.86 14.60
CA SER A 150 2.75 -1.09 13.44
C SER A 150 3.28 -1.69 12.14
N TYR A 151 4.54 -2.12 12.09
CA TYR A 151 5.09 -2.83 10.93
C TYR A 151 4.36 -4.14 10.68
N SER A 152 4.01 -4.90 11.73
CA SER A 152 3.21 -6.13 11.58
C SER A 152 1.82 -5.86 11.03
N LEU A 153 1.19 -4.76 11.43
CA LEU A 153 -0.11 -4.36 10.90
C LEU A 153 0.00 -3.94 9.43
N ASN A 154 1.04 -3.19 9.07
CA ASN A 154 1.30 -2.80 7.69
C ASN A 154 1.52 -4.03 6.81
N ALA A 155 2.42 -4.95 7.19
CA ALA A 155 2.67 -6.18 6.43
C ALA A 155 1.39 -7.00 6.17
N GLN A 156 0.44 -7.01 7.11
CA GLN A 156 -0.86 -7.67 6.92
C GLN A 156 -1.77 -6.91 5.95
N PHE A 157 -1.70 -5.58 5.94
CA PHE A 157 -2.40 -4.72 4.99
C PHE A 157 -1.87 -4.96 3.57
N GLU A 158 -0.55 -4.89 3.39
CA GLU A 158 0.08 -5.07 2.07
C GLU A 158 -0.11 -6.49 1.53
N ASP A 159 -0.02 -7.51 2.41
CA ASP A 159 -0.36 -8.89 2.03
C ASP A 159 -1.80 -9.00 1.53
N HIS A 160 -2.74 -8.31 2.17
CA HIS A 160 -4.12 -8.30 1.72
C HIS A 160 -4.27 -7.58 0.36
N ALA A 161 -3.62 -6.43 0.19
CA ALA A 161 -3.66 -5.64 -1.03
C ALA A 161 -3.08 -6.42 -2.22
N GLU A 162 -1.89 -7.02 -2.07
CA GLU A 162 -1.27 -7.88 -3.08
C GLU A 162 -2.25 -8.95 -3.58
N HIS A 163 -2.84 -9.71 -2.66
CA HIS A 163 -3.77 -10.76 -3.04
C HIS A 163 -5.04 -10.21 -3.69
N GLU A 164 -5.60 -9.11 -3.19
CA GLU A 164 -6.81 -8.53 -3.77
C GLU A 164 -6.59 -8.09 -5.23
N TYR A 165 -5.44 -7.47 -5.54
CA TYR A 165 -5.07 -7.10 -6.89
C TYR A 165 -4.82 -8.31 -7.80
N MET A 166 -4.03 -9.29 -7.34
CA MET A 166 -3.71 -10.47 -8.14
C MET A 166 -4.97 -11.32 -8.44
N GLU A 167 -5.86 -11.45 -7.47
CA GLU A 167 -7.16 -12.09 -7.62
C GLU A 167 -8.09 -11.28 -8.54
N PHE A 168 -8.05 -9.94 -8.49
CA PHE A 168 -8.83 -9.09 -9.38
C PHE A 168 -8.42 -9.29 -10.84
N VAL A 169 -7.12 -9.29 -11.13
CA VAL A 169 -6.62 -9.53 -12.49
C VAL A 169 -7.01 -10.94 -12.96
N ALA A 170 -6.82 -11.96 -12.12
CA ALA A 170 -7.20 -13.34 -12.46
C ALA A 170 -8.71 -13.50 -12.73
N GLY A 171 -9.55 -12.75 -12.00
CA GLY A 171 -11.00 -12.75 -12.19
C GLY A 171 -11.49 -11.92 -13.38
N ASN A 172 -10.62 -11.15 -14.04
CA ASN A 172 -10.98 -10.21 -15.10
C ASN A 172 -10.04 -10.32 -16.32
N PRO A 173 -10.04 -11.45 -17.06
CA PRO A 173 -9.14 -11.67 -18.20
C PRO A 173 -9.32 -10.66 -19.34
N GLN A 174 -10.42 -9.93 -19.39
CA GLN A 174 -10.62 -8.83 -20.34
C GLN A 174 -9.62 -7.69 -20.17
N LEU A 175 -9.06 -7.50 -18.96
CA LEU A 175 -8.10 -6.43 -18.67
C LEU A 175 -6.77 -6.60 -19.41
N GLU A 176 -6.45 -7.81 -19.88
CA GLU A 176 -5.26 -8.08 -20.70
C GLU A 176 -5.30 -7.36 -22.05
N ARG A 177 -6.51 -7.13 -22.56
CA ARG A 177 -6.73 -6.52 -23.89
C ARG A 177 -7.01 -5.03 -23.78
N GLU A 178 -7.18 -4.53 -22.57
CA GLU A 178 -7.45 -3.13 -22.33
C GLU A 178 -6.12 -2.40 -22.22
N GLY A 179 -5.77 -1.66 -23.28
CA GLY A 179 -4.57 -0.83 -23.27
C GLY A 179 -4.59 0.19 -22.14
N PHE A 180 -3.45 0.42 -21.51
CA PHE A 180 -3.31 1.43 -20.47
C PHE A 180 -2.48 2.61 -20.98
N LYS A 181 -2.96 3.82 -20.72
CA LYS A 181 -2.23 5.06 -20.92
C LYS A 181 -2.50 5.96 -19.73
N SER A 182 -1.46 6.59 -19.21
CA SER A 182 -1.59 7.43 -18.03
C SER A 182 -0.86 8.75 -18.20
N LEU A 183 -1.42 9.80 -17.59
CA LEU A 183 -0.69 11.04 -17.38
C LEU A 183 0.57 10.86 -16.51
N PHE A 184 0.65 9.77 -15.74
CA PHE A 184 1.72 9.48 -14.79
C PHE A 184 2.74 8.45 -15.29
N GLU A 185 2.79 8.18 -16.60
CA GLU A 185 3.73 7.19 -17.17
C GLU A 185 5.20 7.54 -16.90
N GLY A 186 5.54 8.83 -16.80
CA GLY A 186 6.91 9.29 -16.55
C GLY A 186 7.36 9.05 -15.11
N GLU A 187 6.43 9.14 -14.15
CA GLU A 187 6.71 9.03 -12.73
C GLU A 187 6.56 7.59 -12.21
N TYR A 188 5.53 6.86 -12.66
CA TYR A 188 5.23 5.52 -12.17
C TYR A 188 5.68 4.40 -13.10
N GLY A 189 5.56 4.59 -14.42
CA GLY A 189 5.93 3.61 -15.44
C GLY A 189 4.85 3.39 -16.50
N SER A 190 5.26 2.82 -17.64
CA SER A 190 4.39 2.51 -18.77
C SER A 190 4.10 1.01 -18.83
N PHE A 191 2.86 0.65 -19.17
CA PHE A 191 2.38 -0.74 -19.19
C PHE A 191 1.48 -0.97 -20.40
N GLU A 192 1.58 -2.15 -21.01
CA GLU A 192 0.82 -2.46 -22.23
C GLU A 192 -0.68 -2.59 -21.98
N SER A 193 -1.07 -3.09 -20.81
CA SER A 193 -2.48 -3.31 -20.45
C SER A 193 -2.81 -2.93 -19.01
N VAL A 194 -4.11 -2.80 -18.71
CA VAL A 194 -4.59 -2.57 -17.34
C VAL A 194 -4.26 -3.76 -16.44
N ALA A 195 -4.33 -5.00 -16.95
CA ALA A 195 -3.91 -6.18 -16.17
C ALA A 195 -2.44 -6.09 -15.76
N ASP A 196 -1.61 -5.64 -16.69
CA ASP A 196 -0.19 -5.44 -16.55
C ASP A 196 0.14 -4.38 -15.49
N LEU A 197 -0.53 -3.23 -15.53
CA LEU A 197 -0.45 -2.21 -14.48
C LEU A 197 -0.81 -2.81 -13.11
N PHE A 198 -1.94 -3.50 -13.00
CA PHE A 198 -2.43 -4.02 -11.72
C PHE A 198 -1.50 -5.08 -11.13
N ARG A 199 -0.83 -5.89 -11.96
CA ARG A 199 0.22 -6.80 -11.50
C ARG A 199 1.45 -6.06 -10.96
N GLN A 200 1.80 -4.92 -11.56
CA GLN A 200 2.90 -4.10 -11.05
C GLN A 200 2.54 -3.50 -9.70
N ILE A 201 1.35 -2.90 -9.56
CA ILE A 201 0.84 -2.38 -8.29
C ILE A 201 0.91 -3.48 -7.22
N ALA A 202 0.35 -4.66 -7.51
CA ALA A 202 0.39 -5.79 -6.60
C ALA A 202 1.80 -6.26 -6.22
N TYR A 203 2.78 -6.11 -7.11
CA TYR A 203 4.18 -6.37 -6.80
C TYR A 203 4.79 -5.28 -5.91
N ASP A 204 4.46 -4.02 -6.15
CA ASP A 204 4.86 -2.91 -5.29
C ASP A 204 4.34 -3.18 -3.85
N GLU A 205 3.10 -3.66 -3.68
CA GLU A 205 2.56 -4.09 -2.38
C GLU A 205 3.36 -5.22 -1.74
N ARG A 206 3.83 -6.19 -2.53
CA ARG A 206 4.71 -7.25 -2.01
C ARG A 206 6.00 -6.66 -1.45
N MET A 207 6.59 -5.68 -2.12
CA MET A 207 7.82 -5.05 -1.66
C MET A 207 7.59 -4.28 -0.35
N HIS A 208 6.49 -3.53 -0.25
CA HIS A 208 6.06 -2.87 0.98
C HIS A 208 5.86 -3.85 2.16
N LYS A 209 5.27 -5.02 1.88
CA LYS A 209 5.16 -6.12 2.84
C LYS A 209 6.52 -6.60 3.32
N GLU A 210 7.43 -6.89 2.39
CA GLU A 210 8.77 -7.39 2.69
C GLU A 210 9.58 -6.39 3.51
N GLU A 211 9.54 -5.10 3.16
CA GLU A 211 10.15 -4.01 3.92
C GLU A 211 9.63 -3.93 5.36
N SER A 212 8.32 -4.08 5.54
CA SER A 212 7.69 -4.12 6.86
C SER A 212 8.17 -5.33 7.67
N LEU A 213 8.33 -6.50 7.05
CA LEU A 213 8.85 -7.71 7.70
C LEU A 213 10.32 -7.57 8.10
N GLU A 214 11.15 -6.99 7.24
CA GLU A 214 12.54 -6.67 7.53
C GLU A 214 12.65 -5.69 8.70
N ALA A 215 11.80 -4.66 8.74
CA ALA A 215 11.78 -3.70 9.83
C ALA A 215 11.43 -4.34 11.18
N ILE A 216 10.54 -5.34 11.21
CA ILE A 216 10.25 -6.15 12.41
C ILE A 216 11.49 -6.93 12.85
N ALA A 217 12.20 -7.56 11.92
CA ALA A 217 13.41 -8.31 12.21
C ALA A 217 14.50 -7.38 12.78
N ALA A 218 14.73 -6.23 12.16
CA ALA A 218 15.68 -5.23 12.64
C ALA A 218 15.31 -4.71 14.04
N ALA A 219 14.02 -4.47 14.32
CA ALA A 219 13.55 -4.02 15.63
C ALA A 219 13.71 -5.07 16.76
N ARG A 220 13.92 -6.34 16.42
CA ARG A 220 14.18 -7.42 17.41
C ARG A 220 15.65 -7.52 17.81
N PHE A 221 16.57 -7.01 17.00
CA PHE A 221 18.02 -7.12 17.20
C PHE A 221 18.69 -5.77 17.52
N GLN A 222 17.90 -4.76 17.91
CA GLN A 222 18.37 -3.47 18.42
C GLN A 222 18.41 -3.44 19.95
#